data_AF-A0A950GQG7-F1
#
_entry.id   AF-A0A950GQG7-F1
#
_cell.length_a   1.000
_cell.length_b   1.000
_cell.length_c   1.000
_cell.angle_alpha   90.00
_cell.angle_beta   90.00
_cell.angle_gamma   90.00
#
_symmetry.space_group_name_H-M   'P 1'
#
loop_
_entity.id
_entity.type
_entity.pdbx_description
1 polymer ?
#
loop_
_entity_poly.entity_id
_entity_poly.type
_entity_poly.pdbx_seq_one_letter_code
_entity_poly.pdbx_strand_id
1 'polypeptide(L)'
;MHNAQRLGRALRALLSPVLKQLVGTEAPAPEPLLAPAPSSNGASPKRSRKGLRLSLALQGGGSFGAYTWGVLDRLLEEKDITVDAVSGASAGAINAVLLSSGIARKGHEGAREALAQFWEQASRAAPSHTGNPSGLALDLSTRLMSPYQFNPLDFNPLRALLGEVDFEALRKDPPLRLLIGTTRVSDGRLRIFREHQITQDIVLASACLPMLQHAVT
;
A
#
# COMPACT_ATOMS: atom_id res chain seq x y z
N MET A 1 36.63 14.29 -36.57
CA MET A 1 35.28 13.72 -36.77
C MET A 1 35.22 12.18 -36.79
N HIS A 2 36.34 11.45 -36.65
CA HIS A 2 36.38 9.98 -36.78
C HIS A 2 36.12 9.19 -35.46
N ASN A 3 36.23 9.83 -34.28
CA ASN A 3 36.08 9.14 -32.97
C ASN A 3 34.63 9.04 -32.48
N ALA A 4 33.76 10.01 -32.78
CA ALA A 4 32.36 9.99 -32.35
C ALA A 4 31.55 8.84 -33.01
N GLN A 5 31.87 8.51 -34.27
CA GLN A 5 31.23 7.41 -35.00
C GLN A 5 31.69 6.02 -34.54
N ARG A 6 32.86 5.90 -33.91
CA ARG A 6 33.35 4.64 -33.32
C ARG A 6 32.72 4.39 -31.96
N LEU A 7 32.56 5.43 -31.14
CA LEU A 7 31.89 5.34 -29.85
C LEU A 7 30.41 4.97 -30.01
N GLY A 8 29.71 5.56 -30.98
CA GLY A 8 28.31 5.23 -31.26
C GLY A 8 28.09 3.80 -31.77
N ARG A 9 29.06 3.22 -32.48
CA ARG A 9 29.02 1.82 -32.94
C ARG A 9 29.33 0.84 -31.80
N ALA A 10 30.28 1.16 -30.93
CA ALA A 10 30.58 0.36 -29.75
C ALA A 10 29.40 0.35 -28.75
N LEU A 11 28.76 1.50 -28.52
CA LEU A 11 27.59 1.60 -27.64
C LEU A 11 26.38 0.81 -28.19
N ARG A 12 26.13 0.85 -29.50
CA ARG A 12 25.09 0.03 -30.15
C ARG A 12 25.38 -1.48 -30.07
N ALA A 13 26.65 -1.88 -30.20
CA ALA A 13 27.02 -3.29 -30.10
C ALA A 13 26.85 -3.84 -28.67
N LEU A 14 27.15 -3.02 -27.66
CA LEU A 14 26.98 -3.36 -26.24
C LEU A 14 25.50 -3.38 -25.79
N LEU A 15 24.66 -2.49 -26.33
CA LEU A 15 23.25 -2.38 -25.94
C LEU A 15 22.32 -3.32 -26.72
N SER A 16 22.72 -3.80 -27.89
CA SER A 16 21.94 -4.72 -28.74
C SER A 16 21.49 -6.02 -28.04
N PRO A 17 22.36 -6.78 -27.34
CA PRO A 17 21.93 -8.00 -26.65
C PRO A 17 21.02 -7.71 -25.44
N VAL A 18 21.23 -6.59 -24.75
CA VAL A 18 20.40 -6.14 -23.62
C VAL A 18 19.00 -5.71 -24.09
N LEU A 19 18.91 -4.96 -25.19
CA LEU A 19 17.63 -4.61 -25.81
C LEU A 19 16.88 -5.83 -26.35
N LYS A 20 17.61 -6.82 -26.90
CA LYS A 20 16.99 -8.10 -27.33
C LYS A 20 16.47 -8.92 -26.15
N GLN A 21 17.09 -8.85 -24.97
CA GLN A 21 16.56 -9.46 -23.75
C GLN A 21 15.36 -8.72 -23.18
N LEU A 22 15.28 -7.40 -23.33
CA LEU A 22 14.14 -6.59 -22.89
C LEU A 22 12.92 -6.68 -23.82
N VAL A 23 13.13 -7.03 -25.09
CA VAL A 23 12.06 -7.17 -26.11
C VAL A 23 11.71 -8.65 -26.39
N GLY A 24 12.47 -9.59 -25.82
CA GLY A 24 12.47 -11.01 -26.20
C GLY A 24 11.61 -11.96 -25.37
N THR A 25 10.74 -11.46 -24.51
CA THR A 25 9.71 -12.30 -23.88
C THR A 25 8.37 -11.62 -24.07
N GLU A 26 7.60 -12.06 -25.07
CA GLU A 26 6.15 -11.90 -25.00
C GLU A 26 5.74 -12.41 -23.61
N ALA A 27 5.09 -11.54 -22.83
CA ALA A 27 4.42 -11.97 -21.63
C ALA A 27 3.48 -13.12 -22.03
N PRO A 28 3.50 -14.26 -21.32
CA PRO A 28 2.52 -15.31 -21.60
C PRO A 28 1.14 -14.67 -21.57
N ALA A 29 0.30 -15.02 -22.56
CA ALA A 29 -1.07 -14.54 -22.60
C ALA A 29 -1.70 -14.73 -21.21
N PRO A 30 -2.44 -13.73 -20.68
CA PRO A 30 -3.06 -13.87 -19.38
C PRO A 30 -3.87 -15.17 -19.38
N GLU A 31 -3.59 -16.07 -18.43
CA GLU A 31 -4.43 -17.24 -18.24
C GLU A 31 -5.89 -16.77 -18.17
N PRO A 32 -6.81 -17.43 -18.90
CA PRO A 32 -8.20 -17.05 -18.83
C PRO A 32 -8.62 -17.07 -17.36
N LEU A 33 -9.09 -15.91 -16.88
CA LEU A 33 -9.73 -15.78 -15.57
C LEU A 33 -10.66 -16.99 -15.43
N LEU A 34 -10.48 -17.77 -14.37
CA LEU A 34 -11.27 -18.98 -14.10
C LEU A 34 -12.73 -18.68 -14.46
N ALA A 35 -13.29 -19.40 -15.43
CA ALA A 35 -14.65 -19.14 -15.89
C ALA A 35 -15.57 -19.11 -14.66
N PRO A 36 -16.52 -18.16 -14.58
CA PRO A 36 -17.44 -18.10 -13.45
C PRO A 36 -18.08 -19.48 -13.30
N ALA A 37 -18.07 -20.00 -12.07
CA ALA A 37 -18.67 -21.28 -11.76
C ALA A 37 -20.11 -21.32 -12.32
N PRO A 38 -20.56 -22.45 -12.88
CA PRO A 38 -21.89 -22.55 -13.47
C PRO A 38 -22.94 -22.06 -12.47
N SER A 39 -23.81 -21.16 -12.91
CA SER A 39 -24.89 -20.63 -12.10
C SER A 39 -25.83 -21.78 -11.72
N SER A 40 -25.67 -22.31 -10.51
CA SER A 40 -26.62 -23.24 -9.95
C SER A 40 -27.92 -22.48 -9.69
N ASN A 41 -28.90 -22.65 -10.57
CA ASN A 41 -30.30 -22.22 -10.40
C ASN A 41 -31.02 -23.05 -9.30
N GLY A 42 -30.36 -23.25 -8.17
CA GLY A 42 -30.96 -23.79 -6.95
C GLY A 42 -31.19 -22.62 -6.01
N ALA A 43 -32.46 -22.30 -5.73
CA ALA A 43 -32.82 -21.36 -4.69
C ALA A 43 -32.16 -21.83 -3.37
N SER A 44 -31.05 -21.17 -3.03
CA SER A 44 -30.33 -21.46 -1.80
C SER A 44 -31.27 -21.11 -0.65
N PRO A 45 -31.39 -21.96 0.39
CA PRO A 45 -32.20 -21.62 1.55
C PRO A 45 -31.70 -20.27 2.07
N LYS A 46 -32.61 -19.29 2.18
CA LYS A 46 -32.32 -17.98 2.77
C LYS A 46 -31.88 -18.19 4.21
N ARG A 47 -30.59 -18.44 4.40
CA ARG A 47 -29.93 -18.51 5.69
C ARG A 47 -30.27 -17.19 6.36
N SER A 48 -31.04 -17.20 7.46
CA SER A 48 -31.28 -15.99 8.25
C SER A 48 -29.91 -15.48 8.67
N ARG A 49 -29.39 -14.46 7.98
CA ARG A 49 -28.02 -13.99 8.20
C ARG A 49 -28.02 -13.28 9.54
N LYS A 50 -27.70 -14.02 10.61
CA LYS A 50 -27.01 -13.40 11.75
C LYS A 50 -25.80 -12.69 11.15
N GLY A 51 -25.58 -11.42 11.50
CA GLY A 51 -24.52 -10.60 10.94
C GLY A 51 -23.19 -11.35 10.90
N LEU A 52 -22.51 -11.30 9.75
CA LEU A 52 -21.26 -11.97 9.49
C LEU A 52 -20.12 -11.18 10.14
N ARG A 53 -19.45 -11.78 11.12
CA ARG A 53 -18.27 -11.20 11.76
C ARG A 53 -17.01 -11.61 11.00
N LEU A 54 -16.18 -10.65 10.63
CA LEU A 54 -14.94 -10.85 9.88
C LEU A 54 -13.74 -10.30 10.64
N SER A 55 -12.65 -11.07 10.62
CA SER A 55 -11.32 -10.62 10.97
C SER A 55 -10.49 -10.51 9.69
N LEU A 56 -9.85 -9.37 9.47
CA LEU A 56 -9.14 -9.06 8.23
C LEU A 56 -7.62 -9.06 8.44
N ALA A 57 -6.88 -9.57 7.45
CA ALA A 57 -5.42 -9.47 7.39
C ALA A 57 -5.03 -8.77 6.09
N LEU A 58 -4.52 -7.55 6.21
CA LEU A 58 -4.23 -6.67 5.10
C LEU A 58 -2.74 -6.75 4.76
N GLN A 59 -2.44 -7.25 3.57
CA GLN A 59 -1.08 -7.35 3.07
C GLN A 59 -0.50 -5.95 2.79
N GLY A 60 0.83 -5.84 2.86
CA GLY A 60 1.56 -4.72 2.29
C GLY A 60 1.62 -4.77 0.75
N GLY A 61 2.35 -3.83 0.15
CA GLY A 61 2.55 -3.81 -1.31
C GLY A 61 2.56 -2.41 -1.95
N GLY A 62 2.82 -1.34 -1.21
CA GLY A 62 2.85 0.02 -1.77
C GLY A 62 1.51 0.40 -2.42
N SER A 63 1.52 0.74 -3.70
CA SER A 63 0.33 1.13 -4.46
C SER A 63 -0.74 0.02 -4.58
N PHE A 64 -0.36 -1.26 -4.41
CA PHE A 64 -1.35 -2.35 -4.31
C PHE A 64 -2.32 -2.18 -3.12
N GLY A 65 -1.97 -1.34 -2.13
CA GLY A 65 -2.90 -0.96 -1.08
C GLY A 65 -4.18 -0.27 -1.58
N ALA A 66 -4.15 0.38 -2.76
CA ALA A 66 -5.33 0.97 -3.38
C ALA A 66 -6.34 -0.10 -3.85
N TYR A 67 -5.84 -1.26 -4.30
CA TYR A 67 -6.70 -2.41 -4.59
C TYR A 67 -7.37 -2.92 -3.31
N THR A 68 -6.61 -3.05 -2.22
CA THR A 68 -7.17 -3.41 -0.91
C THR A 68 -8.22 -2.40 -0.45
N TRP A 69 -8.02 -1.10 -0.68
CA TRP A 69 -9.05 -0.09 -0.43
C TRP A 69 -10.33 -0.37 -1.20
N GLY A 70 -10.27 -0.62 -2.52
CA GLY A 70 -11.47 -0.94 -3.30
C GLY A 70 -12.23 -2.17 -2.78
N VAL A 71 -11.50 -3.19 -2.32
CA VAL A 71 -12.10 -4.37 -1.68
C VAL A 71 -12.77 -4.03 -0.35
N LEU A 72 -12.10 -3.24 0.51
CA LEU A 72 -12.66 -2.77 1.77
C LEU A 72 -13.90 -1.89 1.57
N ASP A 73 -13.85 -0.98 0.59
CA ASP A 73 -14.95 -0.09 0.25
C ASP A 73 -16.21 -0.88 -0.12
N ARG A 74 -16.06 -1.88 -1.01
CA ARG A 74 -17.15 -2.78 -1.37
C ARG A 74 -17.63 -3.62 -0.18
N LEU A 75 -16.72 -4.10 0.67
CA LEU A 75 -17.08 -4.88 1.85
C LEU A 75 -17.92 -4.05 2.84
N LEU A 76 -17.57 -2.78 3.02
CA LEU A 76 -18.24 -1.86 3.95
C LEU A 76 -19.66 -1.47 3.51
N GLU A 77 -20.02 -1.65 2.23
CA GLU A 77 -21.40 -1.51 1.74
C GLU A 77 -22.35 -2.56 2.31
N GLU A 78 -21.83 -3.72 2.71
CA GLU A 78 -22.63 -4.81 3.27
C GLU A 78 -22.95 -4.54 4.76
N LYS A 79 -24.17 -4.09 5.03
CA LYS A 79 -24.65 -3.75 6.40
C LYS A 79 -24.66 -4.92 7.37
N ASP A 80 -24.75 -6.14 6.85
CA ASP A 80 -24.76 -7.37 7.66
C ASP A 80 -23.35 -7.84 8.04
N ILE A 81 -22.29 -7.16 7.58
CA ILE A 81 -20.91 -7.50 7.89
C ILE A 81 -20.41 -6.61 9.03
N THR A 82 -19.69 -7.21 9.98
CA THR A 82 -19.00 -6.46 11.04
C THR A 82 -17.54 -6.87 11.08
N VAL A 83 -16.64 -5.91 10.98
CA VAL A 83 -15.21 -6.15 11.15
C VAL A 83 -14.88 -6.10 12.64
N ASP A 84 -14.41 -7.21 13.20
CA ASP A 84 -14.08 -7.31 14.63
C ASP A 84 -12.57 -7.27 14.93
N ALA A 85 -11.76 -7.45 13.89
CA ALA A 85 -10.32 -7.32 13.94
C ALA A 85 -9.75 -6.98 12.56
N VAL A 86 -8.67 -6.23 12.54
CA VAL A 86 -7.84 -5.98 11.37
C VAL A 86 -6.37 -6.05 11.77
N SER A 87 -5.59 -6.74 10.96
CA SER A 87 -4.13 -6.71 11.02
C SER A 87 -3.57 -6.14 9.74
N GLY A 88 -2.43 -5.45 9.82
CA GLY A 88 -1.81 -4.82 8.66
C GLY A 88 -0.30 -4.63 8.79
N ALA A 89 0.38 -4.66 7.64
CA ALA A 89 1.78 -4.28 7.50
C ALA A 89 1.96 -3.42 6.25
N SER A 90 2.87 -2.43 6.30
CA SER A 90 3.11 -1.50 5.20
C SER A 90 1.83 -0.77 4.74
N ALA A 91 1.50 -0.76 3.45
CA ALA A 91 0.24 -0.20 2.95
C ALA A 91 -1.01 -0.81 3.63
N GLY A 92 -0.93 -2.08 4.06
CA GLY A 92 -1.98 -2.72 4.84
C GLY A 92 -2.16 -2.10 6.24
N ALA A 93 -1.08 -1.62 6.86
CA ALA A 93 -1.15 -0.92 8.15
C ALA A 93 -1.86 0.44 8.02
N ILE A 94 -1.60 1.16 6.93
CA ILE A 94 -2.29 2.41 6.60
C ILE A 94 -3.80 2.13 6.45
N ASN A 95 -4.18 1.16 5.60
CA ASN A 95 -5.58 0.81 5.40
C ASN A 95 -6.25 0.34 6.70
N ALA A 96 -5.56 -0.43 7.54
CA ALA A 96 -6.06 -0.92 8.82
C ALA A 96 -6.39 0.24 9.78
N VAL A 97 -5.52 1.23 9.86
CA VAL A 97 -5.67 2.40 10.73
C VAL A 97 -6.77 3.33 10.22
N LEU A 98 -6.83 3.58 8.91
CA LEU A 98 -7.89 4.39 8.30
C LEU A 98 -9.26 3.74 8.47
N LEU A 99 -9.36 2.43 8.24
CA LEU A 99 -10.56 1.63 8.50
C LEU A 99 -11.00 1.76 9.96
N SER A 100 -10.10 1.51 10.91
CA SER A 100 -10.40 1.60 12.34
C SER A 100 -10.80 3.02 12.74
N SER A 101 -10.07 4.04 12.28
CA SER A 101 -10.33 5.44 12.61
C SER A 101 -11.67 5.91 12.04
N GLY A 102 -12.01 5.51 10.83
CA GLY A 102 -13.27 5.87 10.20
C GLY A 102 -14.46 5.16 10.86
N ILE A 103 -14.31 3.90 11.25
CA ILE A 103 -15.33 3.18 12.04
C ILE A 103 -15.58 3.90 13.37
N ALA A 104 -14.53 4.31 14.08
CA ALA A 104 -14.67 5.04 15.35
C ALA A 104 -15.47 6.35 15.18
N ARG A 105 -15.37 7.00 14.02
CA ARG A 105 -16.03 8.29 13.74
C ARG A 105 -17.49 8.13 13.33
N LYS A 106 -17.76 7.31 12.31
CA LYS A 106 -19.08 7.21 11.67
C LYS A 106 -19.38 5.80 11.15
N GLY A 107 -18.82 4.76 11.78
CA GLY A 107 -19.01 3.39 11.34
C GLY A 107 -18.50 3.16 9.91
N HIS A 108 -19.22 2.36 9.13
CA HIS A 108 -18.78 1.99 7.78
C HIS A 108 -18.61 3.20 6.85
N GLU A 109 -19.48 4.20 6.94
CA GLU A 109 -19.39 5.41 6.12
C GLU A 109 -18.09 6.17 6.39
N GLY A 110 -17.75 6.39 7.66
CA GLY A 110 -16.51 7.07 8.04
C GLY A 110 -15.26 6.33 7.59
N ALA A 111 -15.28 4.99 7.57
CA ALA A 111 -14.17 4.20 7.04
C ALA A 111 -13.99 4.36 5.54
N ARG A 112 -15.09 4.36 4.78
CA ARG A 112 -15.06 4.58 3.33
C ARG A 112 -14.54 5.99 3.01
N GLU A 113 -15.05 7.01 3.71
CA GLU A 113 -14.58 8.40 3.60
C GLU A 113 -13.07 8.51 3.83
N ALA A 114 -12.58 7.97 4.96
CA ALA A 114 -11.16 8.06 5.32
C ALA A 114 -10.24 7.34 4.33
N LEU A 115 -10.63 6.14 3.88
CA LEU A 115 -9.86 5.38 2.89
C LEU A 115 -9.84 6.12 1.54
N ALA A 116 -10.98 6.62 1.07
CA ALA A 116 -11.06 7.35 -0.19
C ALA A 116 -10.22 8.63 -0.18
N GLN A 117 -10.35 9.43 0.87
CA GLN A 117 -9.58 10.66 1.04
C GLN A 117 -8.07 10.39 0.99
N PHE A 118 -7.60 9.38 1.71
CA PHE A 118 -6.17 9.04 1.72
C PHE A 118 -5.68 8.66 0.32
N TRP A 119 -6.35 7.72 -0.36
CA TRP A 119 -5.89 7.20 -1.65
C TRP A 119 -6.02 8.21 -2.79
N GLU A 120 -7.03 9.08 -2.76
CA GLU A 120 -7.14 10.20 -3.70
C GLU A 120 -6.00 11.22 -3.50
N GLN A 121 -5.68 11.58 -2.26
CA GLN A 121 -4.57 12.48 -1.96
C GLN A 121 -3.22 11.85 -2.34
N ALA A 122 -3.02 10.56 -2.03
CA ALA A 122 -1.82 9.82 -2.40
C ALA A 122 -1.64 9.74 -3.93
N SER A 123 -2.74 9.56 -4.68
CA SER A 123 -2.73 9.56 -6.14
C SER A 123 -2.35 10.93 -6.73
N ARG A 124 -2.90 12.02 -6.18
CA ARG A 124 -2.55 13.40 -6.60
C ARG A 124 -1.10 13.76 -6.29
N ALA A 125 -0.53 13.20 -5.23
CA ALA A 125 0.86 13.43 -4.84
C ALA A 125 1.85 12.55 -5.62
N ALA A 126 1.40 11.56 -6.38
CA ALA A 126 2.27 10.67 -7.15
C ALA A 126 2.94 11.42 -8.32
N PRO A 127 4.26 11.30 -8.53
CA PRO A 127 4.93 11.90 -9.68
C PRO A 127 4.35 11.37 -11.00
N SER A 128 3.97 12.26 -11.90
CA SER A 128 3.44 11.85 -13.20
C SER A 128 4.52 11.16 -14.04
N HIS A 129 4.34 9.86 -14.34
CA HIS A 129 5.27 9.09 -15.19
C HIS A 129 5.18 9.46 -16.67
N THR A 130 4.28 10.37 -17.05
CA THR A 130 4.12 10.86 -18.42
C THR A 130 5.23 11.85 -18.78
N GLY A 131 6.34 11.32 -19.32
CA GLY A 131 7.27 12.07 -20.17
C GLY A 131 8.12 13.17 -19.51
N ASN A 132 8.16 13.27 -18.17
CA ASN A 132 8.98 14.27 -17.50
C ASN A 132 10.37 13.70 -17.17
N PRO A 133 11.49 14.27 -17.68
CA PRO A 133 12.85 13.82 -17.38
C PRO A 133 13.18 13.78 -15.88
N SER A 134 12.43 14.51 -15.05
CA SER A 134 12.52 14.44 -13.59
C SER A 134 12.05 13.10 -13.00
N GLY A 135 11.06 12.44 -13.58
CA GLY A 135 10.55 11.15 -13.10
C GLY A 135 11.53 10.01 -13.33
N LEU A 136 12.23 10.03 -14.47
CA LEU A 136 13.30 9.08 -14.78
C LEU A 136 14.54 9.33 -13.91
N ALA A 137 14.87 10.60 -13.67
CA ALA A 137 15.95 10.98 -12.76
C ALA A 137 15.65 10.58 -11.29
N LEU A 138 14.39 10.65 -10.86
CA LEU A 138 13.93 10.18 -9.55
C LEU A 138 14.05 8.65 -9.41
N ASP A 139 13.59 7.89 -10.41
CA ASP A 139 13.73 6.42 -10.41
C ASP A 139 15.20 5.98 -10.45
N LEU A 140 16.07 6.67 -11.19
CA LEU A 140 17.51 6.37 -11.22
C LEU A 140 18.22 6.78 -9.92
N SER A 141 17.86 7.92 -9.32
CA SER A 141 18.50 8.41 -8.09
C SER A 141 18.10 7.58 -6.86
N THR A 142 16.86 7.11 -6.77
CA THR A 142 16.40 6.20 -5.70
C THR A 142 17.07 4.82 -5.76
N ARG A 143 17.67 4.44 -6.89
CA ARG A 143 18.46 3.21 -7.04
C ARG A 143 19.95 3.39 -6.77
N LEU A 144 20.46 4.62 -6.83
CA LEU A 144 21.91 4.91 -6.73
C LEU A 144 22.30 5.60 -5.42
N MET A 145 21.35 6.15 -4.66
CA MET A 145 21.59 6.89 -3.42
C MET A 145 20.87 6.26 -2.22
N SER A 146 21.48 6.34 -1.04
CA SER A 146 20.86 5.84 0.20
C SER A 146 19.81 6.84 0.74
N PRO A 147 18.81 6.38 1.53
CA PRO A 147 17.73 7.22 2.06
C PRO A 147 18.25 8.49 2.79
N TYR A 148 19.38 8.35 3.50
CA TYR A 148 20.03 9.41 4.27
C TYR A 148 20.59 10.55 3.41
N GLN A 149 20.77 10.33 2.11
CA GLN A 149 21.26 11.35 1.17
C GLN A 149 20.12 12.02 0.38
N PHE A 150 18.90 11.46 0.43
CA PHE A 150 17.75 11.91 -0.36
C PHE A 150 16.76 12.77 0.45
N ASN A 151 16.69 12.62 1.78
CA ASN A 151 15.76 13.36 2.64
C ASN A 151 16.41 13.99 3.89
N PRO A 152 17.33 14.97 3.73
CA PRO A 152 17.99 15.63 4.86
C PRO A 152 17.06 16.50 5.73
N LEU A 153 15.83 16.78 5.27
CA LEU A 153 14.83 17.62 5.96
C LEU A 153 13.68 16.83 6.60
N ASP A 154 13.73 15.49 6.59
CA ASP A 154 12.74 14.59 7.19
C ASP A 154 11.28 14.83 6.72
N PHE A 155 11.10 15.28 5.48
CA PHE A 155 9.76 15.54 4.95
C PHE A 155 9.10 14.20 4.60
N ASN A 156 8.20 13.72 5.45
CA ASN A 156 7.47 12.48 5.23
C ASN A 156 6.04 12.78 4.76
N PRO A 157 5.74 12.77 3.45
CA PRO A 157 4.40 13.07 2.94
C PRO A 157 3.33 12.13 3.51
N LEU A 158 3.69 10.88 3.86
CA LEU A 158 2.76 9.96 4.53
C LEU A 158 2.38 10.45 5.93
N ARG A 159 3.27 11.16 6.64
CA ARG A 159 2.97 11.76 7.95
C ARG A 159 1.90 12.83 7.81
N ALA A 160 1.97 13.68 6.79
CA ALA A 160 0.94 14.67 6.52
C ALA A 160 -0.40 14.01 6.15
N LEU A 161 -0.39 12.99 5.29
CA LEU A 161 -1.59 12.26 4.86
C LEU A 161 -2.28 11.49 6.00
N LEU A 162 -1.53 11.08 7.01
CA LEU A 162 -2.06 10.45 8.22
C LEU A 162 -2.42 11.46 9.32
N GLY A 163 -2.23 12.76 9.09
CA GLY A 163 -2.44 13.80 10.10
C GLY A 163 -3.89 13.92 10.59
N GLU A 164 -4.84 13.48 9.78
CA GLU A 164 -6.25 13.46 10.15
C GLU A 164 -6.65 12.25 11.00
N VAL A 165 -5.76 11.27 11.26
CA VAL A 165 -6.08 10.12 12.09
C VAL A 165 -5.97 10.47 13.58
N ASP A 166 -7.02 10.21 14.34
CA ASP A 166 -7.02 10.39 15.79
C ASP A 166 -6.49 9.12 16.49
N PHE A 167 -5.16 9.04 16.63
CA PHE A 167 -4.49 7.93 17.28
C PHE A 167 -4.77 7.84 18.79
N GLU A 168 -5.13 8.95 19.44
CA GLU A 168 -5.47 8.93 20.85
C GLU A 168 -6.82 8.25 21.07
N ALA A 169 -7.83 8.61 20.27
CA ALA A 169 -9.13 7.96 20.27
C ALA A 169 -9.00 6.45 19.98
N LEU A 170 -8.20 6.08 18.97
CA LEU A 170 -7.96 4.66 18.64
C LEU A 170 -7.33 3.86 19.78
N ARG A 171 -6.47 4.49 20.60
CA ARG A 171 -5.88 3.82 21.77
C ARG A 171 -6.84 3.71 22.94
N LYS A 172 -7.69 4.73 23.14
CA LYS A 172 -8.57 4.85 24.30
C LYS A 172 -9.86 4.04 24.16
N ASP A 173 -10.47 4.09 22.98
CA ASP A 173 -11.73 3.42 22.67
C ASP A 173 -11.69 2.80 21.26
N PRO A 174 -10.92 1.70 21.09
CA PRO A 174 -10.78 1.06 19.79
C PRO A 174 -12.12 0.42 19.36
N PRO A 175 -12.65 0.74 18.17
CA PRO A 175 -13.92 0.16 17.71
C PRO A 175 -13.77 -1.30 17.27
N LEU A 176 -12.54 -1.77 17.07
CA LEU A 176 -12.19 -3.12 16.64
C LEU A 176 -10.77 -3.46 17.11
N ARG A 177 -10.40 -4.74 17.01
CA ARG A 177 -9.01 -5.14 17.32
C ARG A 177 -8.07 -4.73 16.19
N LEU A 178 -7.05 -3.94 16.48
CA LEU A 178 -6.07 -3.41 15.52
C LEU A 178 -4.67 -3.97 15.85
N LEU A 179 -4.07 -4.64 14.87
CA LEU A 179 -2.72 -5.18 14.98
C LEU A 179 -1.83 -4.66 13.84
N ILE A 180 -0.75 -3.95 14.18
CA ILE A 180 0.19 -3.43 13.20
C ILE A 180 1.54 -4.15 13.32
N GLY A 181 1.98 -4.75 12.23
CA GLY A 181 3.30 -5.39 12.13
C GLY A 181 4.36 -4.39 11.67
N THR A 182 5.51 -4.37 12.35
CA THR A 182 6.72 -3.66 11.91
C THR A 182 7.92 -4.60 11.94
N THR A 183 8.97 -4.27 11.20
CA THR A 183 10.25 -4.99 11.25
C THR A 183 11.23 -4.22 12.11
N ARG A 184 11.77 -4.86 13.16
CA ARG A 184 12.83 -4.26 13.98
C ARG A 184 14.16 -4.33 13.26
N VAL A 185 14.76 -3.17 12.98
CA VAL A 185 16.00 -3.07 12.18
C VAL A 185 17.19 -3.77 12.84
N SER A 186 17.30 -3.74 14.17
CA SER A 186 18.46 -4.27 14.89
C SER A 186 18.67 -5.78 14.73
N ASP A 187 17.61 -6.54 14.47
CA ASP A 187 17.68 -8.01 14.36
C ASP A 187 16.74 -8.63 13.32
N GLY A 188 16.07 -7.81 12.51
CA GLY A 188 15.16 -8.24 11.45
C GLY A 188 13.86 -8.90 11.92
N ARG A 189 13.56 -8.91 13.22
CA ARG A 189 12.39 -9.62 13.76
C ARG A 189 11.11 -8.81 13.61
N LEU A 190 10.01 -9.53 13.37
CA LEU A 190 8.65 -8.97 13.40
C LEU A 190 8.32 -8.50 14.82
N ARG A 191 7.83 -7.27 14.93
CA ARG A 191 7.19 -6.73 16.13
C ARG A 191 5.74 -6.39 15.81
N ILE A 192 4.81 -6.88 16.63
CA ILE A 192 3.38 -6.59 16.48
C ILE A 192 2.99 -5.60 17.59
N PHE A 193 2.39 -4.48 17.18
CA PHE A 193 1.78 -3.51 18.07
C PHE A 193 0.28 -3.68 18.07
N ARG A 194 -0.33 -3.51 19.23
CA ARG A 194 -1.78 -3.57 19.44
C ARG A 194 -2.36 -2.17 19.59
N GLU A 195 -3.68 -2.07 19.59
CA GLU A 195 -4.51 -0.85 19.62
C GLU A 195 -3.91 0.22 20.55
N HIS A 196 -3.76 -0.12 21.83
CA HIS A 196 -3.26 0.73 22.91
C HIS A 196 -1.82 1.27 22.72
N GLN A 197 -1.06 0.72 21.78
CA GLN A 197 0.30 1.15 21.47
C GLN A 197 0.35 1.94 20.16
N ILE A 198 -0.67 1.88 19.30
CA ILE A 198 -0.60 2.46 17.96
C ILE A 198 -0.40 3.97 18.04
N THR A 199 0.65 4.43 17.37
CA THR A 199 0.98 5.83 17.15
C THR A 199 1.15 6.04 15.65
N GLN A 200 1.12 7.30 15.21
CA GLN A 200 1.50 7.66 13.85
C GLN A 200 2.89 7.09 13.49
N ASP A 201 3.84 7.17 14.41
CA ASP A 201 5.21 6.68 14.24
C ASP A 201 5.29 5.17 14.02
N ILE A 202 4.45 4.39 14.69
CA ILE A 202 4.36 2.93 14.46
C ILE A 202 3.80 2.62 13.08
N VAL A 203 2.81 3.38 12.62
CA VAL A 203 2.25 3.21 11.28
C VAL A 203 3.27 3.59 10.21
N LEU A 204 4.00 4.69 10.42
CA LEU A 204 5.10 5.09 9.54
C LEU A 204 6.21 4.03 9.54
N ALA A 205 6.62 3.52 10.69
CA ALA A 205 7.60 2.44 10.81
C ALA A 205 7.17 1.16 10.08
N SER A 206 5.86 0.85 10.07
CA SER A 206 5.29 -0.25 9.29
C SER A 206 5.31 0.03 7.79
N ALA A 207 4.98 1.26 7.39
CA ALA A 207 4.93 1.75 6.02
C ALA A 207 6.30 2.08 5.41
N CYS A 208 7.37 2.05 6.21
CA CYS A 208 8.71 2.40 5.77
C CYS A 208 9.13 1.58 4.56
N LEU A 209 9.34 2.29 3.45
CA LEU A 209 10.16 1.82 2.34
C LEU A 209 11.63 2.00 2.78
N PRO A 210 12.40 0.91 2.98
CA PRO A 210 13.78 1.00 3.50
C PRO A 210 14.72 1.86 2.66
N MET A 211 14.32 2.18 1.42
CA MET A 211 15.07 2.98 0.45
C MET A 211 14.71 4.47 0.46
N LEU A 212 13.66 4.90 1.17
CA LEU A 212 13.12 6.28 1.10
C LEU A 212 12.89 6.96 2.46
N GLN A 213 12.86 6.22 3.57
CA GLN A 213 12.49 6.76 4.88
C GLN A 213 13.49 6.36 5.97
N HIS A 214 13.73 7.27 6.91
CA HIS A 214 14.56 7.00 8.08
C HIS A 214 13.92 5.93 8.98
N ALA A 215 14.75 5.20 9.71
CA ALA A 215 14.28 4.31 10.76
C ALA A 215 13.65 5.15 11.89
N VAL A 216 12.40 4.84 12.23
CA VAL A 216 11.71 5.44 13.38
C VAL A 216 12.27 4.78 14.65
N THR A 217 12.70 5.59 15.62
CA THR A 217 13.31 5.13 16.89
C THR A 217 12.34 5.20 18.06
#